data_AF-A0A1F3Y6D4-F1
#
_entry.id   AF-A0A1F3Y6D4-F1
#
_cell.length_a   1.000
_cell.length_b   1.000
_cell.length_c   1.000
_cell.angle_alpha   90.00
_cell.angle_beta   90.00
_cell.angle_gamma   90.00
#
_symmetry.space_group_name_H-M   'P 1'
#
loop_
_entity.id
_entity.type
_entity.pdbx_description
1 polymer ?
#
loop_
_entity_poly.entity_id
_entity_poly.type
_entity_poly.pdbx_seq_one_letter_code
_entity_poly.pdbx_strand_id
1 'polypeptide(L)'
;MELFKWIGLALAFVLWSFTVASSWAEDAPDSSQIFVRTIRAQGTGCQPGSVSTAISPDAKIFSLLFDRYEIRAGGSDPKVDKKTCEIDVEFSVPSGWSFTLSSADYRGFADVQAGATAFHEVLYTFDKFQNFAGTGVAPGFSSSSSKEFVPRPPVGRTGSFSFSAREFRGPLSQEYSIHNELPVQKLAWSPCDSSATKTLRISTALLARVLNAKSSARAMLSLDSVDGALNQSFGFQWRRCSVSAPAPGPVPPAAPAQAALVYRFFNGRDNLLTTDQNEGNRLGYRNQGTMFQVFTSAISSNSVPLYRCIDSSVNGRFLSRSADCEGSRFDGVLGYISSAPSSGLVPIARYTNISSRADRLTIPAPVPGDRGRYRYEGVQGYTLPPTAPR
;
A
#
# COMPACT_ATOMS: atom_id res chain seq x y z
N MET A 1 10.35 -24.46 -74.96
CA MET A 1 11.29 -23.33 -75.14
C MET A 1 10.52 -22.08 -74.80
N GLU A 2 10.76 -21.53 -73.60
CA GLU A 2 11.46 -20.24 -73.41
C GLU A 2 10.57 -19.06 -73.87
N LEU A 3 10.32 -17.96 -73.17
CA LEU A 3 10.94 -17.35 -72.00
C LEU A 3 10.05 -16.16 -71.58
N PHE A 4 10.16 -15.81 -70.30
CA PHE A 4 9.61 -14.64 -69.58
C PHE A 4 9.56 -13.30 -70.33
N LYS A 5 8.58 -12.45 -69.96
CA LYS A 5 8.84 -11.06 -69.51
C LYS A 5 7.71 -10.51 -68.62
N TRP A 6 8.14 -9.70 -67.65
CA TRP A 6 7.47 -9.30 -66.42
C TRP A 6 6.64 -8.02 -66.57
N ILE A 7 5.51 -7.93 -65.87
CA ILE A 7 4.89 -6.65 -65.46
C ILE A 7 4.62 -6.75 -63.95
N GLY A 8 5.38 -6.01 -63.15
CA GLY A 8 5.16 -5.86 -61.72
C GLY A 8 4.02 -4.87 -61.47
N LEU A 9 2.96 -5.34 -60.80
CA LEU A 9 1.92 -4.48 -60.23
C LEU A 9 2.19 -4.36 -58.71
N ALA A 10 2.53 -3.15 -58.26
CA ALA A 10 2.64 -2.84 -56.84
C ALA A 10 1.23 -2.67 -56.24
N LEU A 11 0.83 -3.60 -55.38
CA LEU A 11 -0.38 -3.50 -54.56
C LEU A 11 -0.10 -2.61 -53.34
N ALA A 12 -0.73 -1.44 -53.30
CA ALA A 12 -0.77 -0.59 -52.12
C ALA A 12 -1.69 -1.20 -51.05
N PHE A 13 -1.10 -1.81 -50.02
CA PHE A 13 -1.81 -2.23 -48.81
C PHE A 13 -2.08 -1.00 -47.92
N VAL A 14 -3.33 -0.54 -47.88
CA VAL A 14 -3.77 0.44 -46.88
C VAL A 14 -3.94 -0.30 -45.55
N LEU A 15 -2.92 -0.23 -44.70
CA LEU A 15 -2.98 -0.71 -43.32
C LEU A 15 -3.81 0.28 -42.50
N TRP A 16 -5.04 -0.11 -42.16
CA TRP A 16 -5.84 0.59 -41.16
C TRP A 16 -5.28 0.25 -39.77
N SER A 17 -4.43 1.12 -39.25
CA SER A 17 -3.94 1.02 -37.87
C SER A 17 -5.11 1.29 -36.92
N PHE A 18 -5.75 0.24 -36.41
CA PHE A 18 -6.54 0.32 -35.18
C PHE A 18 -5.57 0.51 -34.02
N THR A 19 -5.35 1.75 -33.59
CA THR A 19 -4.78 2.02 -32.27
C THR A 19 -5.82 1.60 -31.24
N VAL A 20 -5.62 0.43 -30.64
CA VAL A 20 -6.29 0.10 -29.38
C VAL A 20 -5.66 1.03 -28.34
N ALA A 21 -6.37 2.10 -27.96
CA ALA A 21 -6.02 2.85 -26.78
C ALA A 21 -6.19 1.90 -25.58
N SER A 22 -5.10 1.39 -25.03
CA SER A 22 -5.12 0.74 -23.73
C SER A 22 -5.52 1.82 -22.72
N SER A 23 -6.71 1.70 -22.11
CA SER A 23 -7.05 2.47 -20.93
C SER A 23 -6.21 1.94 -19.78
N TRP A 24 -5.04 2.53 -19.60
CA TRP A 24 -4.23 2.35 -18.40
C TRP A 24 -5.11 2.70 -17.20
N ALA A 25 -5.13 1.82 -16.19
CA ALA A 25 -5.79 2.12 -14.92
C ALA A 25 -5.19 3.42 -14.38
N GLU A 26 -6.04 4.39 -14.03
CA GLU A 26 -5.59 5.64 -13.44
C GLU A 26 -4.86 5.35 -12.10
N ASP A 27 -3.56 5.63 -12.05
CA ASP A 27 -2.68 5.40 -10.89
C ASP A 27 -2.97 6.34 -9.71
N ALA A 28 -3.88 7.31 -9.88
CA ALA A 28 -4.28 8.29 -8.88
C ALA A 28 -5.76 8.71 -9.08
N PRO A 29 -6.46 9.22 -8.05
CA PRO A 29 -7.75 9.88 -8.23
C PRO A 29 -7.60 11.16 -9.06
N ASP A 30 -8.71 11.65 -9.62
CA ASP A 30 -8.78 12.96 -10.27
C ASP A 30 -8.26 14.05 -9.31
N SER A 31 -7.21 14.77 -9.72
CA SER A 31 -6.55 15.78 -8.90
C SER A 31 -7.44 16.95 -8.54
N SER A 32 -8.50 17.23 -9.31
CA SER A 32 -9.49 18.27 -9.02
C SER A 32 -10.35 17.97 -7.78
N GLN A 33 -10.39 16.71 -7.35
CA GLN A 33 -11.16 16.27 -6.19
C GLN A 33 -10.30 16.20 -4.91
N ILE A 34 -9.01 16.51 -5.01
CA ILE A 34 -8.04 16.44 -3.93
C ILE A 34 -7.65 17.86 -3.52
N PHE A 35 -7.95 18.24 -2.29
CA PHE A 35 -7.61 19.58 -1.80
C PHE A 35 -7.22 19.56 -0.33
N VAL A 36 -6.28 20.41 0.07
CA VAL A 36 -5.98 20.64 1.48
C VAL A 36 -7.10 21.50 2.07
N ARG A 37 -7.82 20.97 3.06
CA ARG A 37 -8.93 21.63 3.74
C ARG A 37 -8.43 22.60 4.80
N THR A 38 -7.51 22.13 5.63
CA THR A 38 -7.02 22.86 6.80
C THR A 38 -5.57 22.47 7.07
N ILE A 39 -4.78 23.43 7.51
CA ILE A 39 -3.48 23.17 8.15
C ILE A 39 -3.53 23.69 9.57
N ARG A 40 -3.07 22.88 10.51
CA ARG A 40 -2.82 23.31 11.89
C ARG A 40 -1.37 23.02 12.21
N ALA A 41 -0.62 24.07 12.51
CA ALA A 41 0.76 23.97 12.95
C ALA A 41 0.85 24.48 14.40
N GLN A 42 1.56 23.73 15.24
CA GLN A 42 1.79 24.12 16.63
C GLN A 42 3.16 23.64 17.11
N GLY A 43 3.82 24.45 17.93
CA GLY A 43 5.07 24.11 18.57
C GLY A 43 6.03 25.29 18.65
N THR A 44 7.19 25.08 19.25
CA THR A 44 8.22 26.11 19.37
C THR A 44 8.94 26.37 18.04
N GLY A 45 8.87 25.45 17.10
CA GLY A 45 9.44 25.55 15.75
C GLY A 45 8.52 26.17 14.69
N CYS A 46 7.21 26.20 14.93
CA CYS A 46 6.22 26.77 14.02
C CYS A 46 5.13 27.50 14.80
N GLN A 47 5.15 28.82 14.72
CA GLN A 47 4.11 29.66 15.32
C GLN A 47 2.82 29.53 14.48
N PRO A 48 1.62 29.70 15.08
CA PRO A 48 0.40 29.75 14.30
C PRO A 48 0.50 30.80 13.20
N GLY A 49 0.23 30.39 11.94
CA GLY A 49 0.33 31.25 10.77
C GLY A 49 1.73 31.36 10.14
N SER A 50 2.76 30.68 10.68
CA SER A 50 4.12 30.66 10.11
C SER A 50 4.35 29.51 9.12
N VAL A 51 3.28 28.86 8.66
CA VAL A 51 3.34 27.70 7.75
C VAL A 51 2.32 27.87 6.65
N SER A 52 2.75 27.80 5.39
CA SER A 52 1.89 27.80 4.21
C SER A 52 2.08 26.55 3.37
N THR A 53 1.11 26.24 2.50
CA THR A 53 1.11 25.02 1.68
C THR A 53 0.80 25.26 0.22
N ALA A 54 1.32 24.37 -0.63
CA ALA A 54 0.91 24.24 -2.03
C ALA A 54 0.74 22.76 -2.41
N ILE A 55 -0.15 22.47 -3.36
CA ILE A 55 -0.31 21.15 -3.98
C ILE A 55 -0.07 21.31 -5.47
N SER A 56 0.65 20.37 -6.08
CA SER A 56 0.85 20.35 -7.53
C SER A 56 -0.44 20.03 -8.30
N PRO A 57 -0.58 20.48 -9.55
CA PRO A 57 -1.78 20.21 -10.37
C PRO A 57 -2.08 18.73 -10.61
N ASP A 58 -1.06 17.86 -10.54
CA ASP A 58 -1.19 16.41 -10.68
C ASP A 58 -1.51 15.69 -9.37
N ALA A 59 -1.64 16.43 -8.25
CA ALA A 59 -1.85 15.91 -6.90
C ALA A 59 -0.84 14.83 -6.46
N LYS A 60 0.39 14.90 -6.99
CA LYS A 60 1.49 14.00 -6.62
C LYS A 60 2.50 14.64 -5.68
N ILE A 61 2.51 15.97 -5.57
CA ILE A 61 3.45 16.71 -4.73
C ILE A 61 2.67 17.68 -3.82
N PHE A 62 2.97 17.58 -2.53
CA PHE A 62 2.54 18.55 -1.53
C PHE A 62 3.76 19.29 -0.99
N SER A 63 3.67 20.59 -0.79
CA SER A 63 4.77 21.41 -0.31
C SER A 63 4.39 22.19 0.94
N LEU A 64 5.32 22.22 1.90
CA LEU A 64 5.24 23.07 3.09
C LEU A 64 6.31 24.15 3.02
N LEU A 65 5.89 25.37 3.30
CA LEU A 65 6.73 26.55 3.41
C LEU A 65 6.67 26.99 4.87
N PHE A 66 7.82 27.22 5.49
CA PHE A 66 7.93 27.63 6.90
C PHE A 66 8.58 29.00 6.98
N ASP A 67 8.04 29.83 7.83
CA ASP A 67 8.68 31.09 8.21
C ASP A 67 9.46 30.87 9.51
N ARG A 68 10.80 30.91 9.42
CA ARG A 68 11.74 30.97 10.58
C ARG A 68 11.77 29.76 11.51
N TYR A 69 11.89 28.55 10.97
CA TYR A 69 12.18 27.36 11.79
C TYR A 69 13.70 27.17 11.96
N GLU A 70 14.24 27.72 13.05
CA GLU A 70 15.68 27.73 13.35
C GLU A 70 15.98 27.46 14.82
N ILE A 71 17.07 26.76 15.12
CA ILE A 71 17.62 26.54 16.47
C ILE A 71 19.06 27.03 16.58
N ARG A 72 19.49 27.42 17.79
CA ARG A 72 20.88 27.85 18.07
C ARG A 72 21.35 27.33 19.42
N ALA A 73 22.57 26.82 19.47
CA ALA A 73 23.21 26.38 20.71
C ALA A 73 24.66 26.86 20.80
N GLY A 74 25.11 27.21 22.01
CA GLY A 74 26.47 27.65 22.28
C GLY A 74 26.71 29.15 22.08
N GLY A 75 27.96 29.62 22.24
CA GLY A 75 28.21 31.06 22.34
C GLY A 75 27.47 31.69 23.53
N SER A 76 26.63 32.69 23.25
CA SER A 76 25.70 33.31 24.22
C SER A 76 24.38 32.54 24.38
N ASP A 77 24.09 31.59 23.49
CA ASP A 77 22.88 30.76 23.52
C ASP A 77 23.05 29.56 24.49
N PRO A 78 21.95 28.92 24.94
CA PRO A 78 22.00 27.69 25.73
C PRO A 78 22.89 26.62 25.07
N LYS A 79 23.51 25.75 25.87
CA LYS A 79 24.38 24.68 25.34
C LYS A 79 23.61 23.59 24.58
N VAL A 80 22.31 23.52 24.78
CA VAL A 80 21.38 22.67 24.04
C VAL A 80 20.14 23.49 23.75
N ASP A 81 19.70 23.47 22.50
CA ASP A 81 18.41 24.03 22.07
C ASP A 81 17.64 22.97 21.30
N LYS A 82 16.32 22.97 21.49
CA LYS A 82 15.40 22.04 20.85
C LYS A 82 14.11 22.76 20.49
N LYS A 83 13.75 22.67 19.22
CA LYS A 83 12.43 23.09 18.74
C LYS A 83 11.69 21.94 18.12
N THR A 84 10.39 21.92 18.33
CA THR A 84 9.49 20.92 17.75
C THR A 84 8.36 21.62 17.04
N CYS A 85 7.87 21.01 15.97
CA CYS A 85 6.70 21.46 15.26
C CYS A 85 5.83 20.26 14.88
N GLU A 86 4.58 20.31 15.31
CA GLU A 86 3.53 19.35 14.99
C GLU A 86 2.61 19.99 13.95
N ILE A 87 2.43 19.30 12.83
CA ILE A 87 1.68 19.82 11.69
C ILE A 87 0.62 18.80 11.31
N ASP A 88 -0.63 19.20 11.41
CA ASP A 88 -1.78 18.46 10.93
C ASP A 88 -2.23 19.06 9.60
N VAL A 89 -2.10 18.26 8.53
CA VAL A 89 -2.60 18.60 7.21
C VAL A 89 -3.84 17.77 6.94
N GLU A 90 -5.00 18.42 6.85
CA GLU A 90 -6.27 17.79 6.53
C GLU A 90 -6.48 17.82 5.00
N PHE A 91 -6.48 16.66 4.37
CA PHE A 91 -6.77 16.49 2.95
C PHE A 91 -8.22 16.09 2.76
N SER A 92 -8.90 16.67 1.77
CA SER A 92 -10.08 16.10 1.15
C SER A 92 -9.61 15.12 0.09
N VAL A 93 -9.99 13.86 0.23
CA VAL A 93 -9.66 12.76 -0.67
C VAL A 93 -10.95 12.06 -1.05
N PRO A 94 -11.16 11.73 -2.33
CA PRO A 94 -12.35 11.00 -2.76
C PRO A 94 -12.53 9.70 -1.98
N SER A 95 -13.78 9.37 -1.66
CA SER A 95 -14.12 8.11 -1.00
C SER A 95 -13.58 6.92 -1.81
N GLY A 96 -13.04 5.92 -1.13
CA GLY A 96 -12.48 4.74 -1.80
C GLY A 96 -11.02 4.90 -2.23
N TRP A 97 -10.36 5.99 -1.85
CA TRP A 97 -8.93 6.19 -2.05
C TRP A 97 -8.19 6.32 -0.72
N SER A 98 -6.99 5.75 -0.70
CA SER A 98 -5.99 5.91 0.36
C SER A 98 -4.69 6.32 -0.29
N PHE A 99 -3.92 7.12 0.42
CA PHE A 99 -2.63 7.57 -0.04
C PHE A 99 -1.59 7.39 1.05
N THR A 100 -0.33 7.44 0.63
CA THR A 100 0.81 7.44 1.53
C THR A 100 1.90 8.33 0.96
N LEU A 101 2.91 8.63 1.78
CA LEU A 101 4.07 9.40 1.36
C LEU A 101 5.11 8.47 0.74
N SER A 102 5.48 8.70 -0.51
CA SER A 102 6.57 7.95 -1.18
C SER A 102 7.93 8.58 -0.94
N SER A 103 7.98 9.90 -0.84
CA SER A 103 9.21 10.65 -0.61
C SER A 103 8.95 11.90 0.23
N ALA A 104 10.01 12.37 0.90
CA ALA A 104 10.01 13.64 1.59
C ALA A 104 11.38 14.31 1.45
N ASP A 105 11.38 15.45 0.77
CA ASP A 105 12.55 16.29 0.58
C ASP A 105 12.55 17.43 1.60
N TYR A 106 13.72 17.70 2.18
CA TYR A 106 13.92 18.81 3.10
C TYR A 106 15.12 19.62 2.70
N ARG A 107 15.01 20.94 2.79
CA ARG A 107 16.10 21.87 2.57
C ARG A 107 16.28 22.80 3.77
N GLY A 108 17.53 23.21 3.98
CA GLY A 108 17.87 24.13 5.04
C GLY A 108 19.36 24.44 5.09
N PHE A 109 19.79 25.13 6.14
CA PHE A 109 21.18 25.50 6.39
C PHE A 109 21.67 24.92 7.72
N ALA A 110 22.91 24.43 7.73
CA ALA A 110 23.55 23.89 8.92
C ALA A 110 24.91 24.57 9.13
N ASP A 111 25.05 25.29 10.24
CA ASP A 111 26.32 25.87 10.70
C ASP A 111 26.69 25.28 12.06
N VAL A 112 27.55 24.27 12.05
CA VAL A 112 27.94 23.48 13.22
C VAL A 112 29.45 23.58 13.39
N GLN A 113 29.92 24.22 14.45
CA GLN A 113 31.35 24.34 14.73
C GLN A 113 31.94 23.04 15.32
N ALA A 114 33.26 22.91 15.25
CA ALA A 114 33.97 21.78 15.85
C ALA A 114 33.60 21.62 17.33
N GLY A 115 33.22 20.41 17.75
CA GLY A 115 32.77 20.14 19.12
C GLY A 115 31.27 20.38 19.36
N ALA A 116 30.47 20.62 18.32
CA ALA A 116 29.01 20.67 18.38
C ALA A 116 28.35 19.70 17.38
N THR A 117 27.07 19.42 17.59
CA THR A 117 26.26 18.54 16.73
C THR A 117 24.84 19.08 16.60
N ALA A 118 24.22 18.93 15.44
CA ALA A 118 22.82 19.22 15.20
C ALA A 118 22.07 18.02 14.61
N PHE A 119 20.78 17.92 14.90
CA PHE A 119 19.92 16.83 14.47
C PHE A 119 18.64 17.38 13.87
N HIS A 120 18.21 16.76 12.77
CA HIS A 120 16.90 16.96 12.16
C HIS A 120 16.16 15.62 12.19
N GLU A 121 15.03 15.57 12.89
CA GLU A 121 14.19 14.38 13.02
C GLU A 121 12.79 14.66 12.47
N VAL A 122 12.22 13.70 11.75
CA VAL A 122 10.85 13.79 11.24
C VAL A 122 10.11 12.46 11.37
N LEU A 123 8.84 12.54 11.75
CA LEU A 123 7.89 11.45 11.80
C LEU A 123 6.62 11.80 11.02
N TYR A 124 6.10 10.82 10.28
CA TYR A 124 4.81 10.89 9.58
C TYR A 124 3.84 9.83 10.09
N THR A 125 2.58 10.24 10.36
CA THR A 125 1.49 9.35 10.78
C THR A 125 0.13 9.81 10.21
N PHE A 126 -0.84 8.90 10.10
CA PHE A 126 -2.19 9.18 9.55
C PHE A 126 -3.33 9.08 10.60
N ASP A 127 -2.98 8.98 11.88
CA ASP A 127 -3.92 8.77 12.99
C ASP A 127 -3.92 9.94 14.00
N LYS A 128 -5.03 10.12 14.73
CA LYS A 128 -5.13 11.01 15.90
C LYS A 128 -4.37 10.43 17.10
N PHE A 129 -3.05 10.35 17.05
CA PHE A 129 -2.26 10.06 18.25
C PHE A 129 -2.13 11.33 19.09
N GLN A 130 -2.93 11.41 20.16
CA GLN A 130 -2.72 12.44 21.17
C GLN A 130 -1.47 12.13 22.00
N ASN A 131 -0.80 13.22 22.38
CA ASN A 131 0.32 13.31 23.32
C ASN A 131 1.71 13.07 22.72
N PHE A 132 2.26 14.13 22.13
CA PHE A 132 3.69 14.45 22.28
C PHE A 132 3.92 15.05 23.69
N ALA A 133 3.60 14.29 24.73
CA ALA A 133 3.95 14.66 26.09
C ALA A 133 5.30 14.03 26.43
N GLY A 134 6.37 14.73 26.09
CA GLY A 134 7.45 14.94 27.05
C GLY A 134 8.28 13.74 27.52
N THR A 135 8.69 12.80 26.67
CA THR A 135 9.87 11.99 26.98
C THR A 135 10.93 12.20 25.92
N GLY A 136 12.04 12.81 26.37
CA GLY A 136 13.17 13.14 25.53
C GLY A 136 13.64 11.91 24.76
N VAL A 137 13.56 11.97 23.43
CA VAL A 137 14.36 11.10 22.59
C VAL A 137 15.80 11.58 22.75
N ALA A 138 16.53 10.99 23.69
CA ALA A 138 17.97 10.99 23.57
C ALA A 138 18.30 10.12 22.34
N PRO A 139 19.10 10.60 21.37
CA PRO A 139 19.53 9.77 20.26
C PRO A 139 20.24 8.53 20.81
N GLY A 140 19.65 7.35 20.59
CA GLY A 140 20.22 6.09 21.04
C GLY A 140 21.43 5.70 20.18
N PHE A 141 22.63 6.18 20.54
CA PHE A 141 23.89 5.63 20.06
C PHE A 141 23.88 4.11 20.29
N SER A 142 23.97 3.31 19.22
CA SER A 142 24.39 1.92 19.39
C SER A 142 25.86 1.96 19.79
N SER A 143 26.18 1.59 21.02
CA SER A 143 27.54 1.46 21.53
C SER A 143 28.24 0.24 20.92
N SER A 144 28.21 0.12 19.60
CA SER A 144 28.90 -0.92 18.84
C SER A 144 29.73 -0.24 17.76
N SER A 145 30.85 0.37 18.18
CA SER A 145 32.07 0.59 17.38
C SER A 145 31.96 1.33 16.04
N SER A 146 30.78 1.75 15.62
CA SER A 146 30.49 2.36 14.33
C SER A 146 30.33 3.85 14.55
N LYS A 147 31.12 4.64 13.82
CA LYS A 147 31.07 6.11 13.80
C LYS A 147 29.74 6.66 13.24
N GLU A 148 28.78 5.80 12.95
CA GLU A 148 27.59 6.09 12.17
C GLU A 148 26.36 6.23 13.06
N PHE A 149 25.64 7.32 12.89
CA PHE A 149 24.36 7.54 13.54
C PHE A 149 23.31 6.67 12.87
N VAL A 150 22.70 5.76 13.64
CA VAL A 150 21.56 4.97 13.18
C VAL A 150 20.29 5.59 13.78
N PRO A 151 19.42 6.23 12.95
CA PRO A 151 18.13 6.72 13.39
C PRO A 151 17.34 5.58 14.03
N ARG A 152 16.88 5.75 15.27
CA ARG A 152 15.91 4.84 15.87
C ARG A 152 14.58 5.55 16.02
N PRO A 153 13.47 4.90 15.65
CA PRO A 153 12.17 5.44 15.97
C PRO A 153 12.00 5.51 17.49
N PRO A 154 11.27 6.50 18.01
CA PRO A 154 11.08 6.62 19.45
C PRO A 154 10.39 5.38 20.03
N VAL A 155 10.89 4.96 21.20
CA VAL A 155 10.49 3.73 21.91
C VAL A 155 9.07 3.87 22.42
N GLY A 156 8.26 2.80 22.29
CA GLY A 156 6.88 2.75 22.79
C GLY A 156 5.80 3.17 21.79
N ARG A 157 6.15 3.42 20.52
CA ARG A 157 5.15 3.66 19.47
C ARG A 157 4.63 2.34 18.88
N THR A 158 3.33 2.09 19.04
CA THR A 158 2.59 1.04 18.35
C THR A 158 1.76 1.66 17.21
N GLY A 159 1.91 1.16 15.98
CA GLY A 159 1.21 1.67 14.79
C GLY A 159 2.13 1.79 13.57
N SER A 160 1.54 2.03 12.39
CA SER A 160 2.32 2.32 11.19
C SER A 160 2.78 3.78 11.23
N PHE A 161 4.07 4.00 11.02
CA PHE A 161 4.66 5.34 10.96
C PHE A 161 5.89 5.31 10.06
N SER A 162 6.29 6.47 9.57
CA SER A 162 7.54 6.62 8.82
C SER A 162 8.42 7.63 9.54
N PHE A 163 9.70 7.30 9.70
CA PHE A 163 10.65 8.08 10.49
C PHE A 163 11.95 8.27 9.71
N SER A 164 12.45 9.51 9.72
CA SER A 164 13.78 9.84 9.21
C SER A 164 14.49 10.73 10.22
N ALA A 165 15.81 10.57 10.32
CA ALA A 165 16.64 11.50 11.07
C ALA A 165 18.01 11.68 10.41
N ARG A 166 18.55 12.90 10.51
CA ARG A 166 19.87 13.27 10.01
C ARG A 166 20.68 13.94 11.11
N GLU A 167 21.91 13.50 11.30
CA GLU A 167 22.90 14.16 12.17
C GLU A 167 23.87 15.00 11.33
N PHE A 168 24.20 16.19 11.83
CA PHE A 168 25.24 17.08 11.33
C PHE A 168 26.31 17.24 12.42
N ARG A 169 27.55 16.90 12.10
CA ARG A 169 28.70 17.05 13.01
C ARG A 169 29.64 18.12 12.48
N GLY A 170 30.03 19.05 13.33
CA GLY A 170 30.96 20.12 12.97
C GLY A 170 32.41 19.63 12.83
N PRO A 171 33.28 20.43 12.19
CA PRO A 171 33.00 21.74 11.58
C PRO A 171 32.30 21.60 10.22
N LEU A 172 31.16 22.27 10.07
CA LEU A 172 30.32 22.24 8.87
C LEU A 172 29.59 23.58 8.76
N SER A 173 29.55 24.18 7.58
CA SER A 173 28.73 25.36 7.29
C SER A 173 28.28 25.29 5.84
N GLN A 174 27.05 24.83 5.61
CA GLN A 174 26.53 24.60 4.25
C GLN A 174 25.01 24.51 4.22
N GLU A 175 24.46 24.71 3.03
CA GLU A 175 23.10 24.24 2.71
C GLU A 175 23.06 22.72 2.68
N TYR A 176 21.91 22.17 3.07
CA TYR A 176 21.65 20.74 2.97
C TYR A 176 20.33 20.47 2.23
N SER A 177 20.32 19.36 1.50
CA SER A 177 19.10 18.76 0.94
C SER A 177 19.04 17.31 1.38
N ILE A 178 17.98 16.93 2.08
CA ILE A 178 17.73 15.55 2.51
C ILE A 178 16.63 15.00 1.61
N HIS A 179 16.97 14.03 0.77
CA HIS A 179 16.00 13.22 0.04
C HIS A 179 15.72 11.95 0.83
N ASN A 180 14.49 11.76 1.28
CA ASN A 180 14.07 10.53 1.93
C ASN A 180 13.16 9.75 0.99
N GLU A 181 13.59 8.55 0.60
CA GLU A 181 12.67 7.53 0.07
C GLU A 181 12.03 6.81 1.25
N LEU A 182 10.71 6.89 1.38
CA LEU A 182 9.98 6.28 2.48
C LEU A 182 9.57 4.86 2.05
N PRO A 183 10.06 3.79 2.69
CA PRO A 183 9.87 2.43 2.20
C PRO A 183 8.41 1.99 2.31
N VAL A 184 7.76 1.81 1.16
CA VAL A 184 6.31 1.55 0.98
C VAL A 184 5.78 0.38 1.82
N GLN A 185 6.63 -0.61 2.13
CA GLN A 185 6.24 -1.79 2.91
C GLN A 185 6.17 -1.55 4.43
N LYS A 186 6.64 -0.41 4.95
CA LYS A 186 6.55 -0.01 6.38
C LYS A 186 5.69 1.24 6.59
N LEU A 187 5.02 1.73 5.54
CA LEU A 187 4.31 3.01 5.59
C LEU A 187 2.99 2.94 6.35
N ALA A 188 2.70 4.07 7.01
CA ALA A 188 1.34 4.44 7.36
C ALA A 188 0.62 4.83 6.07
N TRP A 189 -0.42 4.11 5.71
CA TRP A 189 -1.35 4.56 4.67
C TRP A 189 -2.46 5.35 5.34
N SER A 190 -2.99 6.36 4.65
CA SER A 190 -4.18 7.08 5.13
C SER A 190 -5.31 6.07 5.37
N PRO A 191 -6.09 6.23 6.45
CA PRO A 191 -7.14 5.28 6.79
C PRO A 191 -8.10 5.10 5.63
N CYS A 192 -8.52 3.86 5.39
CA CYS A 192 -9.54 3.52 4.39
C CYS A 192 -10.96 3.61 4.98
N ASP A 193 -11.22 4.66 5.75
CA ASP A 193 -12.55 4.95 6.28
C ASP A 193 -13.42 5.73 5.27
N SER A 194 -14.71 5.84 5.56
CA SER A 194 -15.69 6.60 4.77
C SER A 194 -15.50 8.12 4.86
N SER A 195 -14.55 8.59 5.68
CA SER A 195 -14.24 10.01 5.76
C SER A 195 -13.59 10.46 4.45
N ALA A 196 -14.19 11.44 3.81
CA ALA A 196 -13.53 12.17 2.73
C ALA A 196 -12.34 12.99 3.27
N THR A 197 -12.24 13.21 4.59
CA THR A 197 -11.12 13.94 5.20
C THR A 197 -10.10 12.99 5.78
N LYS A 198 -8.84 13.10 5.35
CA LYS A 198 -7.69 12.34 5.87
C LYS A 198 -6.71 13.33 6.49
N THR A 199 -6.22 13.06 7.70
CA THR A 199 -5.25 13.92 8.38
C THR A 199 -3.88 13.26 8.36
N LEU A 200 -2.90 13.92 7.73
CA LEU A 200 -1.49 13.57 7.86
C LEU A 200 -0.91 14.43 8.99
N ARG A 201 -0.33 13.77 10.00
CA ARG A 201 0.46 14.42 11.03
C ARG A 201 1.95 14.30 10.69
N ILE A 202 2.63 15.45 10.69
CA ILE A 202 4.07 15.56 10.50
C ILE A 202 4.65 16.16 11.77
N SER A 203 5.42 15.35 12.49
CA SER A 203 6.12 15.76 13.71
C SER A 203 7.59 15.97 13.37
N THR A 204 8.05 17.20 13.46
CA THR A 204 9.45 17.57 13.20
C THR A 204 10.12 18.01 14.50
N ALA A 205 11.40 17.68 14.66
CA ALA A 205 12.22 18.17 15.75
C ALA A 205 13.61 18.55 15.24
N LEU A 206 14.06 19.75 15.62
CA LEU A 206 15.44 20.17 15.47
C LEU A 206 16.09 20.18 16.86
N LEU A 207 17.31 19.66 16.96
CA LEU A 207 18.10 19.72 18.19
C LEU A 207 19.55 20.11 17.89
N ALA A 208 20.07 21.11 18.57
CA ALA A 208 21.47 21.53 18.49
C ALA A 208 22.09 21.40 19.88
N ARG A 209 23.31 20.89 19.93
CA ARG A 209 24.05 20.75 21.20
C ARG A 209 25.53 20.99 21.01
N VAL A 210 26.14 21.55 22.05
CA VAL A 210 27.58 21.62 22.19
C VAL A 210 28.05 20.46 23.06
N LEU A 211 29.03 19.68 22.60
CA LEU A 211 29.49 18.46 23.27
C LEU A 211 30.31 18.75 24.54
N ASN A 212 30.94 19.91 24.61
CA ASN A 212 31.69 20.39 25.78
C ASN A 212 31.10 21.69 26.30
N ALA A 213 30.51 21.65 27.50
CA ALA A 213 29.87 22.80 28.14
C ALA A 213 30.81 24.00 28.37
N LYS A 214 32.13 23.77 28.47
CA LYS A 214 33.14 24.84 28.62
C LYS A 214 33.57 25.47 27.30
N SER A 215 33.18 24.89 26.16
CA SER A 215 33.56 25.43 24.86
C SER A 215 32.67 26.60 24.43
N SER A 216 33.24 27.50 23.63
CA SER A 216 32.52 28.60 22.96
C SER A 216 31.98 28.19 21.59
N ALA A 217 32.04 26.89 21.25
CA ALA A 217 31.53 26.37 19.99
C ALA A 217 30.03 26.67 19.84
N ARG A 218 29.61 26.87 18.60
CA ARG A 218 28.22 27.17 18.21
C ARG A 218 27.68 26.11 17.26
N ALA A 219 26.38 25.88 17.33
CA ALA A 219 25.64 25.10 16.35
C ALA A 219 24.31 25.77 16.05
N MET A 220 24.01 25.89 14.77
CA MET A 220 22.77 26.42 14.24
C MET A 220 22.27 25.52 13.12
N LEU A 221 20.96 25.31 13.10
CA LEU A 221 20.27 24.51 12.10
C LEU A 221 18.95 25.18 11.77
N SER A 222 18.71 25.43 10.48
CA SER A 222 17.43 25.91 9.95
C SER A 222 16.78 24.87 9.04
N LEU A 223 15.45 24.95 8.93
CA LEU A 223 14.65 24.20 7.95
C LEU A 223 14.07 25.15 6.89
N ASP A 224 14.92 26.08 6.46
CA ASP A 224 14.68 27.05 5.38
C ASP A 224 16.00 27.39 4.68
N SER A 225 15.96 27.65 3.36
CA SER A 225 17.05 28.32 2.66
C SER A 225 17.15 29.76 3.18
N VAL A 226 18.33 30.36 3.11
CA VAL A 226 18.50 31.76 3.53
C VAL A 226 17.67 32.72 2.65
N ASP A 227 17.24 32.24 1.46
CA ASP A 227 16.58 33.01 0.40
C ASP A 227 15.05 32.79 0.33
N GLY A 228 14.46 31.95 1.20
CA GLY A 228 13.00 31.83 1.37
C GLY A 228 12.25 31.06 0.27
N ALA A 229 12.92 30.23 -0.53
CA ALA A 229 12.29 29.41 -1.56
C ALA A 229 12.06 27.95 -1.09
N LEU A 230 10.83 27.47 -1.27
CA LEU A 230 10.33 26.07 -1.23
C LEU A 230 11.24 25.04 -0.50
N ASN A 231 10.94 24.71 0.76
CA ASN A 231 11.85 23.89 1.58
C ASN A 231 11.43 22.47 1.86
N GLN A 232 10.19 22.10 1.58
CA GLN A 232 9.73 20.73 1.78
C GLN A 232 8.79 20.31 0.68
N SER A 233 9.08 19.17 0.06
CA SER A 233 8.20 18.54 -0.92
C SER A 233 7.97 17.08 -0.57
N PHE A 234 6.71 16.67 -0.67
CA PHE A 234 6.24 15.35 -0.28
C PHE A 234 5.61 14.68 -1.49
N GLY A 235 6.17 13.54 -1.90
CA GLY A 235 5.61 12.72 -2.97
C GLY A 235 4.49 11.82 -2.45
N PHE A 236 3.43 11.65 -3.25
CA PHE A 236 2.32 10.75 -2.93
C PHE A 236 2.34 9.46 -3.76
N GLN A 237 1.91 8.37 -3.11
CA GLN A 237 1.43 7.16 -3.77
C GLN A 237 -0.02 6.90 -3.40
N TRP A 238 -0.80 6.48 -4.39
CA TRP A 238 -2.22 6.24 -4.25
C TRP A 238 -2.52 4.76 -4.34
N ARG A 239 -3.56 4.35 -3.61
CA ARG A 239 -4.20 3.05 -3.79
C ARG A 239 -5.69 3.21 -3.62
N ARG A 240 -6.45 2.36 -4.30
CA ARG A 240 -7.86 2.21 -3.96
C ARG A 240 -7.95 1.53 -2.61
N CYS A 241 -8.80 2.08 -1.75
CA CYS A 241 -9.22 1.39 -0.56
C CYS A 241 -9.99 0.16 -1.00
N SER A 242 -9.43 -1.01 -0.70
CA SER A 242 -10.23 -2.19 -0.48
C SER A 242 -11.24 -1.79 0.58
N VAL A 243 -12.54 -1.78 0.24
CA VAL A 243 -13.59 -1.63 1.25
C VAL A 243 -13.43 -2.77 2.25
N SER A 244 -12.69 -2.54 3.33
CA SER A 244 -12.80 -3.35 4.53
C SER A 244 -14.20 -3.06 5.06
N ALA A 245 -15.07 -4.06 5.00
CA ALA A 245 -16.32 -4.00 5.75
C ALA A 245 -16.01 -3.59 7.21
N PRO A 246 -16.85 -2.76 7.86
CA PRO A 246 -16.58 -2.27 9.20
C PRO A 246 -16.38 -3.43 10.17
N ALA A 247 -15.50 -3.26 11.18
CA ALA A 247 -15.43 -4.18 12.30
C ALA A 247 -16.84 -4.33 12.92
N PRO A 248 -17.30 -5.55 13.25
CA PRO A 248 -18.66 -5.74 13.73
C PRO A 248 -18.78 -5.11 15.12
N GLY A 249 -19.56 -4.02 15.22
CA GLY A 249 -20.24 -3.67 16.47
C GLY A 249 -21.16 -4.83 16.89
N PRO A 250 -21.68 -4.84 18.13
CA PRO A 250 -22.50 -5.93 18.63
C PRO A 250 -23.63 -6.19 17.65
N VAL A 251 -23.55 -7.33 16.98
CA VAL A 251 -24.35 -7.70 15.80
C VAL A 251 -25.83 -7.58 16.15
N PRO A 252 -26.57 -6.60 15.61
CA PRO A 252 -28.01 -6.75 15.46
C PRO A 252 -28.21 -7.88 14.43
N PRO A 253 -29.15 -8.81 14.64
CA PRO A 253 -29.21 -10.07 13.91
C PRO A 253 -29.17 -9.84 12.40
N ALA A 254 -28.14 -10.43 11.77
CA ALA A 254 -27.84 -10.30 10.36
C ALA A 254 -29.04 -10.71 9.48
N ALA A 255 -29.37 -9.87 8.50
CA ALA A 255 -29.95 -10.37 7.26
C ALA A 255 -28.85 -11.09 6.45
N PRO A 256 -29.12 -12.24 5.82
CA PRO A 256 -28.09 -13.20 5.46
C PRO A 256 -27.27 -12.79 4.22
N ALA A 257 -25.95 -12.94 4.30
CA ALA A 257 -25.10 -13.05 3.12
C ALA A 257 -25.60 -14.23 2.27
N GLN A 258 -25.93 -13.97 1.00
CA GLN A 258 -26.47 -14.99 0.11
C GLN A 258 -25.31 -15.90 -0.34
N ALA A 259 -25.45 -17.20 -0.09
CA ALA A 259 -24.50 -18.20 -0.58
C ALA A 259 -24.99 -18.75 -1.93
N ALA A 260 -24.08 -18.95 -2.88
CA ALA A 260 -24.36 -19.55 -4.17
C ALA A 260 -23.78 -20.97 -4.23
N LEU A 261 -24.55 -21.92 -4.76
CA LEU A 261 -24.10 -23.28 -5.00
C LEU A 261 -23.07 -23.29 -6.13
N VAL A 262 -21.97 -24.02 -5.93
CA VAL A 262 -20.99 -24.32 -6.98
C VAL A 262 -21.25 -25.73 -7.49
N TYR A 263 -21.63 -25.80 -8.75
CA TYR A 263 -21.87 -27.04 -9.47
C TYR A 263 -20.59 -27.50 -10.16
N ARG A 264 -20.36 -28.81 -10.16
CA ARG A 264 -19.32 -29.43 -10.96
C ARG A 264 -19.92 -30.02 -12.22
N PHE A 265 -19.24 -29.75 -13.33
CA PHE A 265 -19.56 -30.25 -14.64
C PHE A 265 -18.32 -30.93 -15.24
N PHE A 266 -18.50 -32.04 -15.95
CA PHE A 266 -17.41 -32.79 -16.56
C PHE A 266 -17.79 -33.28 -17.97
N ASN A 267 -16.88 -33.15 -18.93
CA ASN A 267 -17.11 -33.55 -20.32
C ASN A 267 -16.28 -34.76 -20.79
N GLY A 268 -15.57 -35.44 -19.87
CA GLY A 268 -14.65 -36.54 -20.20
C GLY A 268 -13.18 -36.13 -20.17
N ARG A 269 -12.86 -34.83 -20.23
CA ARG A 269 -11.49 -34.31 -20.27
C ARG A 269 -11.21 -33.17 -19.29
N ASP A 270 -12.19 -32.30 -19.04
CA ASP A 270 -12.04 -31.07 -18.26
C ASP A 270 -13.17 -30.91 -17.23
N ASN A 271 -12.89 -30.25 -16.11
CA ASN A 271 -13.90 -29.87 -15.11
C ASN A 271 -14.28 -28.40 -15.25
N LEU A 272 -15.57 -28.12 -15.22
CA LEU A 272 -16.08 -26.77 -15.03
C LEU A 272 -16.71 -26.66 -13.63
N LEU A 273 -16.26 -25.66 -12.87
CA LEU A 273 -16.88 -25.25 -11.61
C LEU A 273 -17.54 -23.89 -11.83
N THR A 274 -18.85 -23.84 -11.61
CA THR A 274 -19.65 -22.64 -11.88
C THR A 274 -20.83 -22.52 -10.92
N THR A 275 -21.29 -21.29 -10.71
CA THR A 275 -22.54 -20.97 -10.01
C THR A 275 -23.74 -20.94 -10.95
N ASP A 276 -23.54 -20.94 -12.27
CA ASP A 276 -24.61 -21.02 -13.27
C ASP A 276 -24.83 -22.47 -13.72
N GLN A 277 -25.93 -23.07 -13.26
CA GLN A 277 -26.30 -24.44 -13.62
C GLN A 277 -26.55 -24.62 -15.14
N ASN A 278 -26.84 -23.55 -15.87
CA ASN A 278 -27.07 -23.60 -17.31
C ASN A 278 -25.79 -23.47 -18.14
N GLU A 279 -24.69 -22.95 -17.56
CA GLU A 279 -23.43 -22.78 -18.28
C GLU A 279 -22.85 -24.12 -18.73
N GLY A 280 -22.75 -25.08 -17.81
CA GLY A 280 -22.21 -26.40 -18.15
C GLY A 280 -23.04 -27.13 -19.21
N ASN A 281 -24.37 -27.00 -19.15
CA ASN A 281 -25.26 -27.57 -20.15
C ASN A 281 -25.06 -26.93 -21.53
N ARG A 282 -24.95 -25.59 -21.61
CA ARG A 282 -24.68 -24.86 -22.86
C ARG A 282 -23.34 -25.26 -23.50
N LEU A 283 -22.35 -25.59 -22.67
CA LEU A 283 -21.01 -25.98 -23.11
C LEU A 283 -20.86 -27.50 -23.37
N GLY A 284 -21.94 -28.28 -23.25
CA GLY A 284 -21.93 -29.72 -23.50
C GLY A 284 -21.29 -30.57 -22.38
N TYR A 285 -21.15 -30.02 -21.16
CA TYR A 285 -20.66 -30.77 -20.01
C TYR A 285 -21.81 -31.50 -19.30
N ARG A 286 -21.50 -32.63 -18.65
CA ARG A 286 -22.45 -33.35 -17.80
C ARG A 286 -22.37 -32.86 -16.36
N ASN A 287 -23.50 -32.48 -15.77
CA ASN A 287 -23.59 -32.10 -14.36
C ASN A 287 -23.26 -33.31 -13.46
N GLN A 288 -22.35 -33.12 -12.51
CA GLN A 288 -21.93 -34.13 -11.53
C GLN A 288 -22.41 -33.82 -10.10
N GLY A 289 -23.15 -32.73 -9.93
CA GLY A 289 -23.74 -32.31 -8.65
C GLY A 289 -23.09 -31.07 -8.05
N THR A 290 -23.57 -30.72 -6.85
CA THR A 290 -23.10 -29.59 -6.07
C THR A 290 -21.88 -29.99 -5.24
N MET A 291 -20.80 -29.20 -5.31
CA MET A 291 -19.57 -29.50 -4.57
C MET A 291 -19.49 -28.73 -3.26
N PHE A 292 -19.78 -27.43 -3.29
CA PHE A 292 -19.71 -26.53 -2.14
C PHE A 292 -20.48 -25.25 -2.43
N GLN A 293 -20.50 -24.32 -1.48
CA GLN A 293 -21.13 -23.02 -1.61
C GLN A 293 -20.12 -21.91 -1.40
N VAL A 294 -20.10 -20.93 -2.31
CA VAL A 294 -19.32 -19.69 -2.19
C VAL A 294 -20.21 -18.55 -1.75
N PHE A 295 -19.63 -17.55 -1.10
CA PHE A 295 -20.37 -16.33 -0.78
C PHE A 295 -20.41 -15.43 -2.01
N THR A 296 -21.56 -14.81 -2.30
CA THR A 296 -21.71 -13.89 -3.43
C THR A 296 -21.03 -12.53 -3.18
N SER A 297 -20.69 -12.24 -1.92
CA SER A 297 -19.91 -11.08 -1.49
C SER A 297 -18.91 -11.48 -0.41
N ALA A 298 -17.94 -10.61 -0.14
CA ALA A 298 -17.07 -10.77 1.03
C ALA A 298 -17.91 -10.82 2.32
N ILE A 299 -17.63 -11.80 3.18
CA ILE A 299 -18.34 -12.02 4.46
C ILE A 299 -17.54 -11.59 5.69
N SER A 300 -16.25 -11.31 5.52
CA SER A 300 -15.33 -10.92 6.59
C SER A 300 -14.03 -10.35 6.00
N SER A 301 -13.16 -9.81 6.84
CA SER A 301 -11.81 -9.39 6.48
C SER A 301 -10.92 -10.52 5.94
N ASN A 302 -11.25 -11.77 6.25
CA ASN A 302 -10.56 -12.96 5.74
C ASN A 302 -11.17 -13.47 4.43
N SER A 303 -12.20 -12.82 3.88
CA SER A 303 -12.78 -13.24 2.61
C SER A 303 -11.84 -12.92 1.46
N VAL A 304 -11.52 -13.93 0.66
CA VAL A 304 -10.71 -13.82 -0.55
C VAL A 304 -11.53 -14.26 -1.76
N PRO A 305 -11.38 -13.56 -2.90
CA PRO A 305 -12.02 -13.97 -4.14
C PRO A 305 -11.43 -15.30 -4.64
N LEU A 306 -12.30 -16.14 -5.18
CA LEU A 306 -11.93 -17.37 -5.87
C LEU A 306 -12.19 -17.17 -7.36
N TYR A 307 -11.12 -17.22 -8.14
CA TYR A 307 -11.12 -16.96 -9.57
C TYR A 307 -11.18 -18.25 -10.36
N ARG A 308 -11.91 -18.20 -11.49
CA ARG A 308 -11.85 -19.21 -12.55
C ARG A 308 -10.73 -18.83 -13.51
N CYS A 309 -9.89 -19.81 -13.81
CA CYS A 309 -8.70 -19.66 -14.62
C CYS A 309 -8.66 -20.73 -15.70
N ILE A 310 -8.08 -20.38 -16.85
CA ILE A 310 -7.90 -21.27 -18.01
C ILE A 310 -6.42 -21.40 -18.32
N ASP A 311 -5.92 -22.61 -18.16
CA ASP A 311 -4.58 -22.99 -18.61
C ASP A 311 -4.66 -23.41 -20.08
N SER A 312 -4.18 -22.53 -20.96
CA SER A 312 -4.21 -22.76 -22.41
C SER A 312 -3.22 -23.83 -22.87
N SER A 313 -2.20 -24.16 -22.06
CA SER A 313 -1.20 -25.17 -22.41
C SER A 313 -1.76 -26.59 -22.38
N VAL A 314 -2.70 -26.84 -21.47
CA VAL A 314 -3.37 -28.15 -21.30
C VAL A 314 -4.84 -28.11 -21.72
N ASN A 315 -5.35 -26.93 -22.09
CA ASN A 315 -6.75 -26.65 -22.38
C ASN A 315 -7.67 -27.11 -21.22
N GLY A 316 -7.29 -26.73 -20.01
CA GLY A 316 -7.95 -27.13 -18.76
C GLY A 316 -8.34 -25.93 -17.90
N ARG A 317 -9.41 -26.08 -17.11
CA ARG A 317 -9.88 -25.07 -16.16
C ARG A 317 -9.47 -25.39 -14.74
N PHE A 318 -9.24 -24.35 -13.95
CA PHE A 318 -8.95 -24.49 -12.52
C PHE A 318 -9.39 -23.27 -11.72
N LEU A 319 -9.37 -23.39 -10.40
CA LEU A 319 -9.64 -22.29 -9.48
C LEU A 319 -8.36 -21.80 -8.82
N SER A 320 -8.23 -20.49 -8.66
CA SER A 320 -7.10 -19.84 -7.98
C SER A 320 -7.56 -18.70 -7.08
N ARG A 321 -6.77 -18.39 -6.05
CA ARG A 321 -6.89 -17.15 -5.26
C ARG A 321 -6.13 -15.97 -5.86
N SER A 322 -5.29 -16.23 -6.86
CA SER A 322 -4.48 -15.18 -7.48
C SER A 322 -5.27 -14.51 -8.60
N ALA A 323 -5.35 -13.18 -8.55
CA ALA A 323 -6.05 -12.40 -9.57
C ALA A 323 -5.39 -12.51 -10.96
N ASP A 324 -4.10 -12.82 -10.99
CA ASP A 324 -3.33 -13.10 -12.21
C ASP A 324 -3.44 -14.56 -12.69
N CYS A 325 -4.30 -15.37 -12.05
CA CYS A 325 -4.50 -16.76 -12.37
C CYS A 325 -3.22 -17.61 -12.42
N GLU A 326 -2.22 -17.32 -11.57
CA GLU A 326 -0.93 -18.03 -11.55
C GLU A 326 -0.20 -17.97 -12.91
N GLY A 327 -0.36 -16.84 -13.63
CA GLY A 327 0.18 -16.65 -14.98
C GLY A 327 -0.67 -17.27 -16.10
N SER A 328 -1.81 -17.87 -15.77
CA SER A 328 -2.79 -18.37 -16.74
C SER A 328 -3.84 -17.31 -17.11
N ARG A 329 -4.76 -17.64 -18.03
CA ARG A 329 -5.79 -16.69 -18.46
C ARG A 329 -6.92 -16.60 -17.43
N PHE A 330 -7.30 -15.38 -17.07
CA PHE A 330 -8.49 -15.09 -16.28
C PHE A 330 -9.78 -15.41 -17.06
N ASP A 331 -10.72 -16.11 -16.42
CA ASP A 331 -12.03 -16.49 -17.00
C ASP A 331 -13.20 -15.82 -16.26
N GLY A 332 -13.08 -15.59 -14.95
CA GLY A 332 -14.11 -14.89 -14.17
C GLY A 332 -13.94 -15.04 -12.66
N VAL A 333 -14.77 -14.33 -11.90
CA VAL A 333 -14.87 -14.51 -10.44
C VAL A 333 -15.95 -15.54 -10.15
N LEU A 334 -15.61 -16.61 -9.42
CA LEU A 334 -16.58 -17.62 -9.00
C LEU A 334 -17.39 -17.16 -7.77
N GLY A 335 -16.74 -16.47 -6.84
CA GLY A 335 -17.32 -15.97 -5.59
C GLY A 335 -16.24 -15.73 -4.54
N TYR A 336 -16.64 -15.65 -3.27
CA TYR A 336 -15.75 -15.44 -2.13
C TYR A 336 -15.71 -16.68 -1.23
N ILE A 337 -14.50 -16.97 -0.72
CA ILE A 337 -14.24 -18.00 0.28
C ILE A 337 -13.47 -17.38 1.45
N SER A 338 -13.45 -18.00 2.62
CA SER A 338 -12.61 -17.56 3.72
C SER A 338 -11.16 -18.06 3.54
N SER A 339 -10.18 -17.20 3.78
CA SER A 339 -8.75 -17.57 3.83
C SER A 339 -8.35 -18.25 5.14
N ALA A 340 -9.20 -18.16 6.17
CA ALA A 340 -8.99 -18.73 7.49
C ALA A 340 -10.11 -19.72 7.87
N PRO A 341 -9.80 -20.78 8.65
CA PRO A 341 -10.83 -21.69 9.16
C PRO A 341 -11.81 -20.94 10.07
N SER A 342 -13.08 -21.31 10.02
CA SER A 342 -14.13 -20.76 10.88
C SER A 342 -15.22 -21.79 11.07
N SER A 343 -15.98 -21.67 12.16
CA SER A 343 -17.07 -22.60 12.47
C SER A 343 -18.06 -22.71 11.31
N GLY A 344 -18.44 -23.94 10.94
CA GLY A 344 -19.37 -24.22 9.84
C GLY A 344 -18.77 -24.17 8.43
N LEU A 345 -17.49 -23.80 8.26
CA LEU A 345 -16.81 -23.86 6.97
C LEU A 345 -15.98 -25.13 6.82
N VAL A 346 -15.90 -25.64 5.60
CA VAL A 346 -15.08 -26.80 5.22
C VAL A 346 -13.95 -26.37 4.30
N PRO A 347 -12.74 -26.95 4.43
CA PRO A 347 -11.64 -26.66 3.52
C PRO A 347 -11.94 -27.20 2.13
N ILE A 348 -11.64 -26.42 1.11
CA ILE A 348 -11.57 -26.87 -0.28
C ILE A 348 -10.10 -26.94 -0.70
N ALA A 349 -9.73 -28.05 -1.33
CA ALA A 349 -8.38 -28.23 -1.85
C ALA A 349 -8.40 -28.47 -3.35
N ARG A 350 -7.31 -28.05 -3.97
CA ARG A 350 -7.06 -28.25 -5.39
C ARG A 350 -6.23 -29.51 -5.59
N TYR A 351 -6.57 -30.23 -6.65
CA TYR A 351 -5.88 -31.43 -7.07
C TYR A 351 -5.70 -31.44 -8.59
N THR A 352 -4.67 -32.12 -9.06
CA THR A 352 -4.38 -32.25 -10.49
C THR A 352 -4.24 -33.72 -10.87
N ASN A 353 -4.89 -34.11 -11.97
CA ASN A 353 -4.79 -35.46 -12.51
C ASN A 353 -3.38 -35.75 -12.99
N ILE A 354 -2.77 -36.83 -12.49
CA ILE A 354 -1.37 -37.17 -12.75
C ILE A 354 -1.14 -37.52 -14.23
N SER A 355 -2.14 -38.07 -14.92
CA SER A 355 -2.03 -38.49 -16.31
C SER A 355 -2.33 -37.37 -17.30
N SER A 356 -3.44 -36.64 -17.11
CA SER A 356 -3.89 -35.66 -18.12
C SER A 356 -3.38 -34.24 -17.88
N ARG A 357 -3.07 -33.86 -16.63
CA ARG A 357 -2.75 -32.50 -16.14
C ARG A 357 -3.78 -31.40 -16.42
N ALA A 358 -4.59 -31.52 -17.48
CA ALA A 358 -5.71 -30.64 -17.82
C ALA A 358 -6.88 -30.76 -16.83
N ASP A 359 -7.05 -31.94 -16.24
CA ASP A 359 -8.13 -32.27 -15.32
C ASP A 359 -7.73 -31.84 -13.90
N ARG A 360 -7.88 -30.54 -13.64
CA ARG A 360 -7.69 -29.94 -12.31
C ARG A 360 -9.04 -29.84 -11.62
N LEU A 361 -9.11 -30.23 -10.35
CA LEU A 361 -10.34 -30.24 -9.57
C LEU A 361 -10.14 -29.48 -8.27
N THR A 362 -11.19 -28.79 -7.83
CA THR A 362 -11.25 -28.17 -6.50
C THR A 362 -12.48 -28.71 -5.79
N ILE A 363 -12.26 -29.41 -4.67
CA ILE A 363 -13.31 -30.14 -3.95
C ILE A 363 -13.12 -30.01 -2.44
N PRO A 364 -14.16 -30.26 -1.62
CA PRO A 364 -14.00 -30.37 -0.18
C PRO A 364 -12.98 -31.45 0.22
N ALA A 365 -12.03 -31.08 1.08
CA ALA A 365 -10.91 -31.92 1.47
C ALA A 365 -10.57 -31.76 2.97
N PRO A 366 -11.32 -32.44 3.87
CA PRO A 366 -11.08 -32.36 5.31
C PRO A 366 -9.72 -32.92 5.74
N VAL A 367 -9.17 -33.86 4.95
CA VAL A 367 -7.87 -34.50 5.18
C VAL A 367 -6.98 -34.23 3.96
N PRO A 368 -5.79 -33.61 4.15
CA PRO A 368 -4.80 -33.45 3.09
C PRO A 368 -4.27 -34.80 2.58
N GLY A 369 -4.02 -34.91 1.28
CA GLY A 369 -3.41 -36.10 0.68
C GLY A 369 -3.96 -36.43 -0.70
N ASP A 370 -3.19 -37.18 -1.47
CA ASP A 370 -3.54 -37.61 -2.83
C ASP A 370 -4.80 -38.49 -2.84
N ARG A 371 -5.54 -38.45 -3.95
CA ARG A 371 -6.80 -39.19 -4.11
C ARG A 371 -6.81 -39.96 -5.42
N GLY A 372 -6.46 -41.25 -5.36
CA GLY A 372 -6.38 -42.11 -6.54
C GLY A 372 -5.40 -41.54 -7.58
N ARG A 373 -5.92 -41.19 -8.77
CA ARG A 373 -5.12 -40.60 -9.86
C ARG A 373 -4.86 -39.10 -9.74
N TYR A 374 -5.28 -38.46 -8.65
CA TYR A 374 -5.15 -37.01 -8.45
C TYR A 374 -4.15 -36.69 -7.36
N ARG A 375 -3.20 -35.82 -7.69
CA ARG A 375 -2.20 -35.27 -6.77
C ARG A 375 -2.73 -34.03 -6.07
N TYR A 376 -2.55 -33.97 -4.76
CA TYR A 376 -2.93 -32.84 -3.91
C TYR A 376 -2.01 -31.64 -4.13
N GLU A 377 -2.58 -30.45 -4.36
CA GLU A 377 -1.82 -29.21 -4.56
C GLU A 377 -1.93 -28.23 -3.39
N GLY A 378 -2.89 -28.43 -2.48
CA GLY A 378 -3.07 -27.57 -1.31
C GLY A 378 -4.49 -27.01 -1.15
N VAL A 379 -4.76 -26.53 0.07
CA VAL A 379 -6.01 -25.85 0.43
C VAL A 379 -6.08 -24.50 -0.28
N GLN A 380 -7.20 -24.25 -0.95
CA GLN A 380 -7.50 -22.97 -1.58
C GLN A 380 -8.23 -22.03 -0.62
N GLY A 381 -8.97 -22.55 0.35
CA GLY A 381 -9.62 -21.79 1.42
C GLY A 381 -10.74 -22.58 2.07
N TYR A 382 -11.64 -21.88 2.75
CA TYR A 382 -12.73 -22.46 3.54
C TYR A 382 -14.07 -21.91 3.06
N THR A 383 -15.04 -22.80 2.89
CA THR A 383 -16.29 -22.51 2.18
C THR A 383 -17.45 -23.19 2.89
N LEU A 384 -18.70 -22.81 2.60
CA LEU A 384 -19.85 -23.53 3.14
C LEU A 384 -19.96 -24.93 2.51
N PRO A 385 -20.29 -25.97 3.29
CA PRO A 385 -20.49 -27.31 2.73
C PRO A 385 -21.62 -27.31 1.69
N PRO A 386 -21.66 -28.30 0.78
CA PRO A 386 -22.82 -28.48 -0.06
C PRO A 386 -24.05 -28.62 0.84
N THR A 387 -25.17 -27.99 0.48
CA THR A 387 -26.43 -28.17 1.21
C THR A 387 -26.72 -29.66 1.35
N ALA A 388 -27.00 -30.14 2.57
CA ALA A 388 -27.40 -31.51 2.79
C ALA A 388 -28.58 -31.86 1.85
N PRO A 389 -28.62 -33.06 1.26
CA PRO A 389 -29.78 -33.47 0.50
C PRO A 389 -31.01 -33.34 1.41
N ARG A 390 -32.02 -32.59 0.95
CA ARG A 390 -33.37 -32.68 1.53
C ARG A 390 -34.01 -33.98 1.10
#